data_AF-A0A2N2DF17-F1
#
_entry.id   AF-A0A2N2DF17-F1
#
_cell.length_a   1.000
_cell.length_b   1.000
_cell.length_c   1.000
_cell.angle_alpha   90.00
_cell.angle_beta   90.00
_cell.angle_gamma   90.00
#
_symmetry.space_group_name_H-M   'P 1'
#
loop_
_entity.id
_entity.type
_entity.pdbx_description
1 polymer ?
#
loop_
_entity_poly.entity_id
_entity_poly.type
_entity_poly.pdbx_seq_one_letter_code
_entity_poly.pdbx_strand_id
1 'polypeptide(L)'
;MKVSVNIQAGSCGFETTVTACGSGVKEPARIEIESNCEKISALGEFVREVRGLDEITLGFEGVIMSEARKILKGCCAGCVVPAGIFKAVQVASGLALPKNILITMNKEDI
;
A
#
# COMPACT_ATOMS: atom_id res chain seq x y z
N MET A 1 -12.84 -11.66 0.86
CA MET A 1 -12.85 -10.68 -0.23
C MET A 1 -11.44 -10.56 -0.82
N LYS A 2 -11.34 -10.67 -2.15
CA LYS A 2 -10.10 -10.42 -2.89
C LYS A 2 -10.16 -9.04 -3.53
N VAL A 3 -9.09 -8.27 -3.40
CA VAL A 3 -8.95 -6.91 -3.94
C VAL A 3 -7.65 -6.85 -4.72
N SER A 4 -7.70 -6.27 -5.92
CA SER A 4 -6.51 -5.98 -6.72
C SER A 4 -6.40 -4.48 -6.89
N VAL A 5 -5.21 -3.92 -6.68
CA VAL A 5 -4.91 -2.49 -6.79
C VAL A 5 -3.68 -2.33 -7.66
N ASN A 6 -3.79 -1.52 -8.71
CA ASN A 6 -2.67 -1.15 -9.58
C ASN A 6 -2.24 0.28 -9.22
N ILE A 7 -0.96 0.46 -8.93
CA ILE A 7 -0.41 1.72 -8.41
C ILE A 7 0.70 2.19 -9.32
N GLN A 8 0.53 3.39 -9.86
CA GLN A 8 1.54 4.12 -10.62
C GLN A 8 2.31 5.02 -9.66
N ALA A 9 3.61 4.76 -9.47
CA ALA A 9 4.40 5.42 -8.42
C ALA A 9 4.78 6.88 -8.73
N GLY A 10 4.52 7.35 -9.96
CA GLY A 10 4.76 8.73 -10.40
C GLY A 10 5.95 8.84 -11.35
N SER A 11 6.71 9.92 -11.26
CA SER A 11 7.78 10.27 -12.22
C SER A 11 8.92 9.25 -12.29
N CYS A 12 9.08 8.38 -11.29
CA CYS A 12 10.04 7.27 -11.35
C CYS A 12 9.66 6.17 -12.36
N GLY A 13 8.40 6.14 -12.84
CA GLY A 13 7.93 5.20 -13.86
C GLY A 13 7.68 3.77 -13.38
N PHE A 14 7.83 3.49 -12.08
CA PHE A 14 7.57 2.17 -11.52
C PHE A 14 6.08 1.93 -11.28
N GLU A 15 5.68 0.68 -11.47
CA GLU A 15 4.33 0.17 -11.25
C GLU A 15 4.33 -0.90 -10.16
N THR A 16 3.24 -0.98 -9.42
CA THR A 16 3.04 -2.01 -8.41
C THR A 16 1.62 -2.55 -8.48
N THR A 17 1.49 -3.86 -8.55
CA THR A 17 0.23 -4.58 -8.40
C THR A 17 0.17 -5.15 -6.99
N VAL A 18 -0.90 -4.84 -6.26
CA VAL A 18 -1.15 -5.38 -4.93
C VAL A 18 -2.41 -6.23 -4.97
N THR A 19 -2.29 -7.48 -4.54
CA THR A 19 -3.42 -8.38 -4.34
C THR A 19 -3.61 -8.62 -2.85
N ALA A 20 -4.76 -8.21 -2.30
CA ALA A 20 -5.11 -8.40 -0.89
C ALA A 20 -6.32 -9.34 -0.76
N CYS A 21 -6.20 -10.36 0.09
CA CYS A 21 -7.26 -11.33 0.37
C CYS A 21 -7.56 -11.36 1.87
N GLY A 22 -8.72 -10.87 2.29
CA GLY A 22 -9.18 -10.88 3.68
C GLY A 22 -10.46 -11.69 3.87
N SER A 23 -10.69 -12.20 5.08
CA SER A 23 -11.91 -12.98 5.42
C SER A 23 -12.84 -12.25 6.40
N GLY A 24 -12.46 -11.06 6.85
CA GLY A 24 -13.22 -10.26 7.81
C GLY A 24 -12.32 -9.23 8.49
N VAL A 25 -12.88 -8.53 9.46
CA VAL A 25 -12.21 -7.42 10.17
C VAL A 25 -11.18 -7.92 11.21
N LYS A 26 -11.42 -9.10 11.79
CA LYS A 26 -10.58 -9.64 12.88
C LYS A 26 -9.45 -10.53 12.37
N GLU A 27 -9.62 -11.04 11.16
CA GLU A 27 -8.74 -11.96 10.49
C GLU A 27 -7.63 -11.19 9.76
N PRO A 28 -6.40 -11.73 9.73
CA PRO A 28 -5.36 -11.16 8.90
C PRO A 28 -5.71 -11.27 7.42
N ALA A 29 -5.37 -10.24 6.66
CA ALA A 29 -5.42 -10.23 5.21
C ALA A 29 -4.06 -10.66 4.66
N ARG A 30 -4.07 -11.60 3.70
CA ARG A 30 -2.89 -11.97 2.92
C ARG A 30 -2.66 -10.95 1.82
N ILE A 31 -1.40 -10.56 1.62
CA ILE A 31 -1.00 -9.52 0.68
C ILE A 31 0.09 -10.09 -0.21
N GLU A 32 -0.09 -9.93 -1.52
CA GLU A 32 0.92 -10.20 -2.53
C GLU A 32 1.24 -8.87 -3.23
N ILE A 33 2.52 -8.56 -3.33
CA ILE A 33 3.02 -7.30 -3.92
C ILE A 33 3.97 -7.68 -5.07
N GLU A 34 3.61 -7.26 -6.27
CA GLU A 34 4.41 -7.41 -7.47
C GLU A 34 4.82 -6.02 -7.95
N SER A 35 6.13 -5.74 -8.01
CA SER A 35 6.65 -4.44 -8.42
C SER A 35 7.93 -4.57 -9.23
N ASN A 36 8.12 -3.65 -10.16
CA ASN A 36 9.40 -3.43 -10.83
C ASN A 36 10.32 -2.45 -10.06
N CYS A 37 9.93 -1.99 -8.87
CA CYS A 37 10.77 -1.21 -7.96
C CYS A 37 11.37 -2.10 -6.87
N GLU A 38 12.69 -2.24 -6.83
CA GLU A 38 13.41 -3.08 -5.86
C GLU A 38 13.07 -2.76 -4.40
N LYS A 39 12.87 -1.47 -4.07
CA LYS A 39 12.52 -1.04 -2.69
C LYS A 39 11.11 -1.48 -2.30
N ILE A 40 10.18 -1.48 -3.24
CA ILE A 40 8.80 -1.93 -2.99
C ILE A 40 8.75 -3.45 -2.95
N SER A 41 9.51 -4.13 -3.80
CA SER A 41 9.65 -5.59 -3.75
C SER A 41 10.22 -6.03 -2.38
N ALA A 42 11.24 -5.33 -1.87
CA ALA A 42 11.76 -5.55 -0.52
C ALA A 42 10.71 -5.30 0.57
N LEU A 43 9.88 -4.25 0.45
CA LEU A 43 8.76 -4.02 1.38
C LEU A 43 7.77 -5.19 1.37
N GLY A 44 7.51 -5.78 0.21
CA GLY A 44 6.61 -6.94 0.06
C GLY A 44 7.09 -8.19 0.80
N GLU A 45 8.38 -8.30 1.10
CA GLU A 45 8.90 -9.41 1.91
C GLU A 45 8.43 -9.36 3.36
N PHE A 46 8.25 -8.15 3.90
CA PHE A 46 7.80 -7.90 5.28
C PHE A 46 6.28 -7.78 5.38
N VAL A 47 5.62 -7.32 4.32
CA VAL A 47 4.18 -7.07 4.28
C VAL A 47 3.46 -8.21 3.53
N ARG A 48 3.40 -9.38 4.17
CA ARG A 48 2.74 -10.58 3.60
C ARG A 48 1.38 -10.88 4.21
N GLU A 49 1.23 -10.60 5.49
CA GLU A 49 0.02 -10.90 6.24
C GLU A 49 -0.14 -9.87 7.36
N VAL A 50 -1.23 -9.10 7.33
CA VAL A 50 -1.48 -8.04 8.33
C VAL A 50 -2.95 -8.01 8.71
N ARG A 51 -3.25 -7.66 9.95
CA ARG A 51 -4.62 -7.42 10.40
C ARG A 51 -5.03 -5.99 10.09
N GLY A 52 -6.02 -5.82 9.22
CA GLY A 52 -6.46 -4.49 8.78
C GLY A 52 -6.92 -3.56 9.92
N LEU A 53 -7.55 -4.12 10.96
CA LEU A 53 -7.97 -3.33 12.12
C LEU A 53 -6.77 -2.77 12.91
N ASP A 54 -5.71 -3.55 13.05
CA ASP A 54 -4.50 -3.14 13.77
C ASP A 54 -3.77 -2.05 12.97
N GLU A 55 -3.68 -2.21 11.64
CA GLU A 55 -3.11 -1.20 10.75
C GLU A 55 -3.82 0.17 10.88
N ILE A 56 -5.16 0.18 10.93
CA ILE A 56 -5.91 1.43 11.11
C ILE A 56 -5.70 2.01 12.52
N THR A 57 -5.68 1.15 13.54
CA THR A 57 -5.58 1.58 14.95
C THR A 57 -4.20 2.16 15.26
N LEU A 58 -3.14 1.53 14.75
CA LEU A 58 -1.75 1.95 14.96
C LEU A 58 -1.31 3.04 13.96
N GLY A 59 -2.00 3.17 12.82
CA GLY A 59 -1.70 4.16 11.80
C GLY A 59 -0.29 4.01 11.25
N PHE A 60 0.53 5.06 11.39
CA PHE A 60 1.92 5.04 10.91
C PHE A 60 2.84 4.07 11.66
N GLU A 61 2.42 3.60 12.84
CA GLU A 61 3.14 2.58 13.61
C GLU A 61 2.66 1.15 13.29
N GLY A 62 1.70 0.98 12.37
CA GLY A 62 1.34 -0.32 11.80
C GLY A 62 2.47 -0.90 10.94
N VAL A 63 2.37 -2.19 10.61
CA VAL A 63 3.40 -2.94 9.89
C VAL A 63 3.69 -2.30 8.53
N ILE A 64 2.66 -1.91 7.77
CA ILE A 64 2.84 -1.39 6.40
C ILE A 64 3.67 -0.11 6.41
N MET A 65 3.25 0.86 7.23
CA MET A 65 3.85 2.19 7.25
C MET A 65 5.18 2.23 8.00
N SER A 66 5.33 1.43 9.07
CA SER A 66 6.58 1.37 9.81
C SER A 66 7.69 0.69 9.01
N GLU A 67 7.40 -0.40 8.27
CA GLU A 67 8.38 -1.03 7.37
C GLU A 67 8.69 -0.12 6.17
N ALA A 68 7.68 0.53 5.59
CA ALA A 68 7.90 1.53 4.55
C ALA A 68 8.84 2.66 5.03
N ARG A 69 8.67 3.17 6.26
CA ARG A 69 9.55 4.18 6.86
C ARG A 69 11.00 3.69 6.98
N LYS A 70 11.22 2.40 7.27
CA LYS A 70 12.57 1.81 7.39
C LYS A 70 13.25 1.70 6.02
N ILE A 71 12.52 1.22 5.01
CA ILE A 71 13.06 0.89 3.68
C ILE A 71 13.14 2.11 2.75
N LEU A 72 12.11 2.96 2.76
CA LEU A 72 11.98 4.07 1.82
C LEU A 72 12.65 5.33 2.36
N LYS A 73 13.74 5.74 1.70
CA LYS A 73 14.54 6.93 2.04
C LYS A 73 14.64 7.90 0.86
N GLY A 74 15.03 9.14 1.15
CA GLY A 74 15.24 10.19 0.14
C GLY A 74 13.98 10.50 -0.65
N CYS A 75 14.08 10.61 -1.98
CA CYS A 75 12.94 10.85 -2.86
C CYS A 75 11.83 9.80 -2.73
N CYS A 76 12.14 8.57 -2.31
CA CYS A 76 11.16 7.50 -2.15
C CYS A 76 10.41 7.57 -0.81
N ALA A 77 10.83 8.41 0.15
CA ALA A 77 10.18 8.50 1.46
C ALA A 77 8.69 8.88 1.37
N GLY A 78 8.30 9.60 0.31
CA GLY A 78 6.92 9.96 -0.01
C GLY A 78 6.29 9.12 -1.12
N CYS A 79 6.80 7.91 -1.39
CA CYS A 79 6.20 7.04 -2.40
C CYS A 79 4.73 6.76 -2.07
N VAL A 80 3.87 6.76 -3.09
CA VAL A 80 2.42 6.54 -2.93
C VAL A 80 2.05 5.07 -2.74
N VAL A 81 2.98 4.15 -3.04
CA VAL A 81 2.71 2.70 -3.01
C VAL A 81 2.32 2.19 -1.61
N PRO A 82 3.02 2.51 -0.50
CA PRO A 82 2.58 2.13 0.84
C PRO A 82 1.16 2.57 1.18
N ALA A 83 0.74 3.76 0.74
CA ALA A 83 -0.63 4.23 0.95
C ALA A 83 -1.65 3.39 0.16
N GLY A 84 -1.30 2.97 -1.06
CA GLY A 84 -2.11 2.05 -1.86
C GLY A 84 -2.23 0.65 -1.22
N ILE A 85 -1.13 0.09 -0.70
CA ILE A 85 -1.14 -1.19 0.05
C ILE A 85 -2.05 -1.08 1.28
N PHE A 86 -1.87 -0.02 2.07
CA PHE A 86 -2.70 0.26 3.24
C PHE A 86 -4.18 0.33 2.89
N LYS A 87 -4.54 0.99 1.79
CA LYS A 87 -5.93 1.08 1.31
C LYS A 87 -6.47 -0.24 0.77
N ALA A 88 -5.64 -1.05 0.10
CA ALA A 88 -6.02 -2.38 -0.36
C ALA A 88 -6.44 -3.28 0.81
N VAL A 89 -5.68 -3.25 1.92
CA VAL A 89 -5.97 -4.00 3.14
C VAL A 89 -7.28 -3.57 3.80
N GLN A 90 -7.54 -2.26 3.85
CA GLN A 90 -8.81 -1.75 4.40
C GLN A 90 -10.01 -2.30 3.64
N VAL A 91 -9.95 -2.29 2.30
CA VAL A 91 -11.03 -2.83 1.47
C VAL A 91 -11.12 -4.34 1.62
N ALA A 92 -10.00 -5.07 1.56
CA ALA A 92 -9.99 -6.53 1.67
C ALA A 92 -10.49 -7.05 3.03
N SER A 93 -10.32 -6.26 4.10
CA SER A 93 -10.79 -6.57 5.46
C SER A 93 -12.23 -6.09 5.73
N GLY A 94 -12.90 -5.48 4.74
CA GLY A 94 -14.26 -4.96 4.89
C GLY A 94 -14.36 -3.67 5.74
N LEU A 95 -13.24 -2.97 5.93
CA LEU A 95 -13.17 -1.73 6.72
C LEU A 95 -13.39 -0.47 5.87
N ALA A 96 -13.30 -0.58 4.54
CA ALA A 96 -13.55 0.51 3.61
C ALA A 96 -14.21 0.00 2.32
N LEU A 97 -14.95 0.88 1.63
CA LEU A 97 -15.52 0.60 0.32
C LEU A 97 -14.46 0.77 -0.79
N PRO A 98 -14.52 -0.04 -1.87
CA PRO A 98 -13.61 0.12 -3.00
C PRO A 98 -13.91 1.42 -3.75
N LYS A 99 -12.88 2.28 -3.87
CA LYS A 99 -12.93 3.51 -4.67
C LYS A 99 -11.53 3.86 -5.18
N ASN A 100 -11.45 4.34 -6.41
CA ASN A 100 -10.19 4.79 -7.00
C ASN A 100 -9.61 5.99 -6.22
N ILE A 101 -8.30 5.95 -5.99
CA ILE A 101 -7.52 7.02 -5.38
C ILE A 101 -6.77 7.71 -6.51
N LEU A 102 -6.85 9.05 -6.57
CA LEU A 102 -6.29 9.82 -7.68
C LEU A 102 -5.38 10.92 -7.14
N ILE A 103 -4.20 11.05 -7.75
CA ILE A 103 -3.28 12.17 -7.56
C ILE A 103 -3.04 12.79 -8.94
N THR A 104 -3.47 14.04 -9.11
CA THR A 104 -3.26 14.82 -10.34
C THR A 104 -2.22 15.90 -10.06
N MET A 105 -1.23 16.02 -10.93
CA MET A 105 -0.21 17.06 -10.86
C MET A 105 -0.33 17.94 -12.10
N ASN A 106 -0.41 19.26 -11.88
CA ASN A 106 -0.34 20.26 -12.94
C ASN A 106 0.86 21.16 -12.66
N LYS A 107 1.67 21.43 -13.69
CA LYS A 107 2.71 22.45 -13.63
C LYS A 107 2.07 23.77 -14.03
N GLU A 108 1.96 24.69 -13.08
CA GLU A 108 1.56 26.07 -13.37
C GLU A 108 2.85 26.89 -13.47
N ASP A 109 3.07 27.52 -14.61
CA ASP A 109 4.18 28.45 -14.78
C ASP A 109 3.76 29.77 -14.10
N ILE A 110 4.52 30.18 -13.08
CA ILE A 110 4.37 31.48 -12.39
C ILE A 110 5.28 32.51 -13.05
#